data_AF-A0A7W0PF47-F1
#
_entry.id   AF-A0A7W0PF47-F1
#
_cell.length_a   1.000
_cell.length_b   1.000
_cell.length_c   1.000
_cell.angle_alpha   90.00
_cell.angle_beta   90.00
_cell.angle_gamma   90.00
#
_symmetry.space_group_name_H-M   'P 1'
#
loop_
_entity.id
_entity.type
_entity.pdbx_description
1 polymer ?
#
loop_
_entity_poly.entity_id
_entity_poly.type
_entity_poly.pdbx_seq_one_letter_code
_entity_poly.pdbx_strand_id
1 'polypeptide(L)'
;MGAPFRPDTCRHATGDAITEPRINDRIRVPEVRLVGPEGEQVGIVPIGEALRLAQDSELDLVEVAPMARPPVVKLMDYGKFKYEAAQKARETRRNQTQTVIKEMRLRL
;
A
#
# COMPACT_ATOMS: atom_id res chain seq x y z
N MET A 1 24.50 -35.97 -27.29
CA MET A 1 23.22 -35.75 -26.57
C MET A 1 23.28 -34.34 -25.99
N GLY A 2 22.44 -33.44 -26.50
CA GLY A 2 22.55 -32.00 -26.33
C GLY A 2 22.29 -31.48 -24.91
N ALA A 3 23.00 -30.42 -24.55
CA ALA A 3 22.61 -29.48 -23.49
C ALA A 3 21.41 -28.63 -23.98
N PRO A 4 20.82 -27.68 -23.22
CA PRO A 4 21.00 -27.24 -21.81
C PRO A 4 19.66 -27.02 -21.07
N PHE A 5 19.64 -26.65 -19.78
CA PHE A 5 18.69 -25.65 -19.24
C PHE A 5 19.06 -25.28 -17.79
N ARG A 6 19.35 -24.00 -17.54
CA ARG A 6 19.28 -23.39 -16.20
C ARG A 6 17.86 -22.82 -16.04
N PRO A 7 17.33 -22.76 -14.82
CA PRO A 7 16.96 -21.42 -14.39
C PRO A 7 17.41 -21.13 -12.95
N ASP A 8 17.91 -19.91 -12.81
CA ASP A 8 18.20 -19.20 -11.58
C ASP A 8 17.07 -19.39 -10.57
N THR A 9 17.43 -19.64 -9.32
CA THR A 9 16.50 -19.64 -8.20
C THR A 9 15.97 -18.22 -8.02
N CYS A 10 14.91 -17.89 -8.76
CA CYS A 10 14.05 -16.75 -8.46
C CYS A 10 13.55 -16.94 -7.04
N ARG A 11 14.16 -16.22 -6.08
CA ARG A 11 13.60 -15.98 -4.77
C ARG A 11 12.30 -15.20 -4.96
N HIS A 12 11.22 -15.91 -5.20
CA HIS A 12 9.90 -15.38 -4.92
C HIS A 12 9.76 -15.34 -3.40
N ALA A 13 10.21 -14.24 -2.80
CA ALA A 13 9.85 -13.91 -1.44
C ALA A 13 8.33 -13.79 -1.39
N THR A 14 7.76 -14.74 -0.68
CA THR A 14 6.33 -15.01 -0.53
C THR A 14 5.63 -13.88 0.20
N GLY A 15 4.41 -13.57 -0.27
CA GLY A 15 3.32 -13.09 0.58
C GLY A 15 3.31 -11.59 0.83
N ASP A 16 2.73 -10.85 -0.11
CA ASP A 16 2.15 -9.54 0.18
C ASP A 16 0.94 -9.78 1.08
N ALA A 17 1.21 -9.97 2.37
CA ALA A 17 0.20 -9.93 3.40
C ALA A 17 -0.40 -8.53 3.30
N ILE A 18 -1.64 -8.44 2.83
CA ILE A 18 -2.54 -7.30 2.97
C ILE A 18 -2.75 -7.02 4.47
N THR A 19 -1.67 -6.58 5.09
CA THR A 19 -1.57 -6.17 6.47
C THR A 19 -2.22 -4.80 6.49
N GLU A 20 -3.30 -4.66 7.25
CA GLU A 20 -3.90 -3.35 7.50
C GLU A 20 -2.79 -2.33 7.77
N PRO A 21 -2.73 -1.23 7.02
CA PRO A 21 -1.66 -0.26 7.14
C PRO A 21 -1.63 0.24 8.58
N ARG A 22 -0.46 0.16 9.21
CA ARG A 22 -0.25 0.67 10.55
C ARG A 22 -0.28 2.19 10.47
N ILE A 23 -0.95 2.83 11.42
CA ILE A 23 -1.10 4.28 11.48
C ILE A 23 -0.51 4.82 12.78
N ASN A 24 0.03 6.03 12.71
CA ASN A 24 0.45 6.83 13.86
C ASN A 24 1.35 6.03 14.82
N ASP A 25 0.90 5.84 16.06
CA ASP A 25 1.65 5.21 17.17
C ASP A 25 1.97 3.71 16.96
N ARG A 26 1.35 3.07 15.96
CA ARG A 26 1.63 1.66 15.64
C ARG A 26 2.98 1.45 14.96
N ILE A 27 3.62 2.53 14.49
CA ILE A 27 4.91 2.52 13.81
C ILE A 27 6.00 2.69 14.88
N ARG A 28 6.68 1.60 15.26
CA ARG A 28 7.74 1.60 16.29
C ARG A 28 9.15 1.65 15.71
N VAL A 29 9.35 2.44 14.66
CA VAL A 29 10.69 2.63 14.06
C VAL A 29 11.22 4.03 14.36
N PRO A 30 12.55 4.18 14.56
CA PRO A 30 13.16 5.47 14.87
C PRO A 30 13.17 6.41 13.67
N GLU A 31 13.38 5.87 12.47
CA GLU A 31 13.50 6.62 11.22
C GLU A 31 12.48 6.11 10.20
N VAL A 32 11.84 7.05 9.51
CA VAL A 32 10.83 6.78 8.49
C VAL A 32 11.11 7.61 7.25
N ARG A 33 10.79 7.08 6.08
CA ARG A 33 10.79 7.87 4.84
C ARG A 33 9.44 8.56 4.70
N LEU A 34 9.43 9.88 4.83
CA LEU A 34 8.23 10.69 4.74
C LEU A 34 7.91 11.08 3.29
N VAL A 35 6.66 10.83 2.92
CA VAL A 35 6.06 11.27 1.66
C VAL A 35 4.88 12.20 1.98
N GLY A 36 4.87 13.38 1.39
CA GLY A 36 3.80 14.35 1.49
C GLY A 36 2.50 13.92 0.80
N PRO A 37 1.41 14.66 1.03
CA PRO A 37 0.09 14.33 0.50
C PRO A 37 0.05 14.28 -1.03
N GLU A 38 0.76 15.19 -1.69
CA GLU A 38 0.86 15.29 -3.16
C GLU A 38 1.88 14.31 -3.77
N GLY A 39 2.52 13.47 -2.95
CA GLY A 39 3.58 12.56 -3.39
C GLY A 39 4.98 13.17 -3.36
N GLU A 40 5.14 14.36 -2.77
CA GLU A 40 6.44 14.96 -2.51
C GLU A 40 7.26 14.07 -1.56
N GLN A 41 8.52 13.79 -1.88
CA GLN A 41 9.40 13.01 -1.00
C GLN A 41 10.21 13.97 -0.14
N VAL A 42 9.87 14.08 1.14
CA VAL A 42 10.59 14.93 2.12
C VAL A 42 11.95 14.30 2.45
N GLY A 43 12.01 12.96 2.50
CA GLY A 43 13.25 12.21 2.74
C GLY A 43 13.15 11.32 3.98
N ILE A 44 14.29 11.03 4.60
CA ILE A 44 14.37 10.24 5.83
C ILE A 44 14.31 11.21 7.00
N VAL A 45 13.27 11.09 7.82
CA VAL A 45 13.05 11.92 8.99
C VAL A 45 12.78 11.04 10.21
N PRO A 46 13.06 11.51 11.43
CA PRO A 46 12.64 10.82 12.63
C PRO A 46 11.11 10.80 12.72
N ILE A 47 10.55 9.74 13.31
CA ILE A 47 9.10 9.60 13.42
C ILE A 47 8.44 10.76 14.20
N GLY A 48 9.14 11.34 15.18
CA GLY A 48 8.64 12.48 15.92
C GLY A 48 8.44 13.73 15.06
N GLU A 49 9.29 13.94 14.06
CA GLU A 49 9.14 15.05 13.11
C GLU A 49 8.01 14.75 12.12
N ALA A 50 7.93 13.52 11.62
CA ALA A 50 6.81 13.08 10.77
C ALA A 50 5.44 13.25 11.45
N LEU A 51 5.34 12.92 12.75
CA LEU A 51 4.13 13.11 13.54
C LEU A 51 3.78 14.59 13.74
N ARG A 52 4.78 15.46 13.92
CA ARG A 52 4.55 16.91 14.03
C ARG A 52 4.06 17.49 12.71
N LEU A 53 4.65 17.09 11.59
CA LEU A 53 4.21 17.51 10.26
C LEU A 53 2.78 17.04 9.96
N ALA A 54 2.44 15.81 10.36
CA ALA A 54 1.07 15.30 10.26
C ALA A 54 0.08 16.16 11.06
N GLN A 55 0.42 16.51 12.30
CA GLN A 55 -0.42 17.37 13.14
C GLN A 55 -0.55 18.80 12.59
N ASP A 56 0.54 19.38 12.09
CA ASP A 56 0.56 20.73 11.51
C ASP A 56 -0.30 20.83 10.25
N SER A 57 -0.33 19.75 9.46
CA SER A 57 -1.14 19.67 8.23
C SER A 57 -2.56 19.15 8.46
N GLU A 58 -2.95 18.83 9.70
CA GLU A 58 -4.21 18.15 10.04
C GLU A 58 -4.43 16.84 9.24
N LEU A 59 -3.35 16.10 8.95
CA LEU A 59 -3.36 14.83 8.22
C LEU A 59 -2.93 13.67 9.12
N ASP A 60 -3.21 12.42 8.71
CA ASP A 60 -2.71 11.24 9.41
C ASP A 60 -1.38 10.74 8.81
N LEU A 61 -0.56 10.15 9.67
CA LEU A 61 0.65 9.45 9.25
C LEU A 61 0.32 7.98 8.99
N VAL A 62 0.29 7.59 7.72
CA VAL A 62 -0.06 6.24 7.29
C VAL A 62 1.16 5.51 6.73
N GLU A 63 1.47 4.34 7.29
CA GLU A 63 2.52 3.47 6.76
C GLU A 63 2.03 2.77 5.48
N VAL A 64 2.65 3.10 4.35
CA VAL A 64 2.29 2.50 3.05
C VAL A 64 3.16 1.29 2.71
N ALA A 65 4.41 1.27 3.19
CA ALA A 65 5.34 0.18 2.92
C ALA A 65 6.16 -0.19 4.17
N PRO A 66 5.71 -1.17 4.97
CA PRO A 66 6.45 -1.67 6.13
C PRO A 66 7.69 -2.49 5.76
N MET A 67 7.72 -3.07 4.56
CA MET A 67 8.82 -3.94 4.12
C MET A 67 10.09 -3.18 3.71
N ALA A 68 9.97 -1.86 3.48
CA ALA A 68 11.10 -1.01 3.14
C ALA A 68 11.97 -0.72 4.38
N ARG A 69 13.28 -0.55 4.17
CA ARG A 69 14.23 -0.10 5.19
C ARG A 69 14.91 1.18 4.69
N PRO A 70 14.54 2.38 5.19
CA PRO A 70 13.52 2.67 6.22
C PRO A 70 12.07 2.48 5.74
N PRO A 71 11.10 2.20 6.64
CA PRO A 71 9.68 2.11 6.28
C PRO A 71 9.17 3.40 5.66
N VAL A 72 8.27 3.27 4.67
CA VAL A 72 7.71 4.43 3.97
C VAL A 72 6.38 4.81 4.60
N VAL A 73 6.31 6.07 5.05
CA VAL A 73 5.12 6.69 5.62
C VAL A 73 4.66 7.80 4.70
N LYS A 74 3.35 7.92 4.52
CA LYS A 74 2.72 8.95 3.71
C LYS A 74 1.73 9.74 4.55
N LEU A 75 1.75 11.06 4.40
CA LEU A 75 0.75 11.95 4.97
C LEU A 75 -0.53 11.85 4.14
N MET A 76 -1.60 11.35 4.75
CA MET A 76 -2.92 11.25 4.11
C MET A 76 -4.02 11.15 5.16
N ASP A 77 -5.25 11.52 4.82
CA ASP A 77 -6.41 11.31 5.69
C ASP A 77 -6.83 9.83 5.64
N TYR A 78 -6.68 9.11 6.76
CA TYR A 78 -7.04 7.69 6.82
C TYR A 78 -8.55 7.46 6.77
N GLY A 79 -9.34 8.38 7.33
CA GLY A 79 -10.80 8.29 7.35
C GLY A 79 -11.40 8.34 5.96
N LYS A 80 -10.96 9.32 5.15
CA LYS A 80 -11.35 9.49 3.76
C LYS A 80 -10.87 8.31 2.91
N PHE A 81 -9.61 7.90 3.07
CA PHE A 81 -9.04 6.77 2.33
C PHE A 81 -9.83 5.47 2.59
N LYS A 82 -10.20 5.18 3.84
CA LYS A 82 -10.99 3.99 4.19
C LYS A 82 -12.37 4.02 3.54
N TYR A 83 -13.01 5.19 3.49
CA TYR A 83 -14.31 5.34 2.84
C TYR A 83 -14.22 5.11 1.33
N GLU A 84 -13.26 5.75 0.66
CA GLU A 84 -13.06 5.61 -0.78
C GLU A 84 -12.64 4.18 -1.16
N ALA A 85 -11.75 3.55 -0.40
CA ALA A 85 -11.35 2.17 -0.60
C ALA A 85 -12.54 1.21 -0.44
N ALA A 86 -13.41 1.43 0.56
CA ALA A 86 -14.61 0.63 0.76
C ALA A 86 -15.63 0.80 -0.38
N GLN A 87 -15.82 2.03 -0.89
CA GLN A 87 -16.68 2.28 -2.04
C GLN A 87 -16.13 1.64 -3.31
N LYS A 88 -14.84 1.83 -3.60
CA LYS A 88 -14.17 1.24 -4.76
C LYS A 88 -14.17 -0.28 -4.71
N ALA A 89 -13.97 -0.90 -3.54
CA ALA A 89 -14.05 -2.35 -3.38
C ALA A 89 -15.47 -2.88 -3.67
N ARG A 90 -16.51 -2.15 -3.25
CA ARG A 90 -17.91 -2.50 -3.56
C ARG A 90 -18.20 -2.39 -5.05
N GLU A 91 -17.76 -1.31 -5.70
CA GLU A 91 -17.92 -1.10 -7.13
C GLU A 91 -17.17 -2.16 -7.94
N THR A 92 -15.91 -2.41 -7.59
CA THR A 92 -15.05 -3.42 -8.23
C THR A 92 -15.67 -4.81 -8.13
N ARG A 93 -16.18 -5.20 -6.95
CA ARG A 93 -16.89 -6.48 -6.79
C ARG A 93 -18.13 -6.56 -7.68
N ARG A 94 -18.96 -5.50 -7.73
CA ARG A 94 -20.16 -5.46 -8.59
C ARG A 94 -19.80 -5.54 -10.08
N ASN A 95 -18.77 -4.80 -10.50
CA ASN A 95 -18.32 -4.79 -11.88
C ASN A 95 -17.69 -6.14 -12.29
N GLN A 96 -16.87 -6.74 -11.44
CA GLN A 96 -16.33 -8.09 -11.64
C GLN A 96 -17.45 -9.12 -11.80
N THR A 97 -18.45 -9.13 -10.91
CA THR A 97 -19.60 -10.04 -11.03
C THR A 97 -20.39 -9.80 -12.32
N GLN A 98 -20.59 -8.55 -12.73
CA GLN A 98 -21.30 -8.24 -13.98
C GLN A 98 -20.52 -8.71 -15.22
N THR A 99 -19.18 -8.60 -15.21
CA THR A 99 -18.33 -9.03 -16.32
C THR A 99 -18.37 -10.55 -16.48
N VAL A 100 -18.28 -11.29 -15.36
CA VAL A 100 -18.37 -12.77 -15.34
C VAL A 100 -19.71 -13.28 -15.89
N ILE A 101 -20.84 -12.62 -15.56
CA ILE A 101 -22.17 -13.02 -16.07
C ILE A 101 -22.29 -12.80 -17.59
N LYS A 102 -21.69 -11.74 -18.13
CA LYS A 102 -21.74 -11.42 -19.56
C LYS A 102 -20.96 -12.44 -20.40
N GLU A 103 -19.81 -12.92 -19.91
CA GLU A 103 -19.01 -13.93 -20.63
C GLU A 103 -19.69 -15.31 -20.69
N MET A 104 -20.48 -15.69 -19.68
CA MET A 104 -21.22 -16.98 -19.71
C MET A 104 -22.35 -17.03 -20.74
N ARG A 105 -22.91 -15.88 -21.13
CA ARG A 105 -24.03 -15.81 -22.09
C ARG A 105 -23.60 -15.83 -23.56
N LEU A 106 -22.31 -15.69 -23.86
CA LEU A 106 -21.77 -15.63 -25.23
C LEU A 106 -21.16 -16.95 -25.72
N ARG A 107 -21.54 -18.08 -25.11
CA ARG A 107 -21.03 -19.42 -25.48
C ARG A 107 -22.11 -20.43 -25.90
N LEU A 108 -23.34 -19.99 -26.17
CA LEU A 108 -24.40 -20.80 -26.77
C LEU A 108 -24.77 -20.23 -28.14
#